data_AF-A0A962D048-F1
#
_entry.id   AF-A0A962D048-F1
#
_cell.length_a   1.000
_cell.length_b   1.000
_cell.length_c   1.000
_cell.angle_alpha   90.00
_cell.angle_beta   90.00
_cell.angle_gamma   90.00
#
_symmetry.space_group_name_H-M   'P 1'
#
loop_
_entity.id
_entity.type
_entity.pdbx_description
1 polymer ?
#
loop_
_entity_poly.entity_id
_entity_poly.type
_entity_poly.pdbx_seq_one_letter_code
_entity_poly.pdbx_strand_id
1 'polypeptide(L)'
;MYGSAFRKFKKDSAKEKLISYLKSELKINLPYLFSEEKFTQEKFNKDRTNFINVLNENSVDKNVIAFISNEINDLIHKGNINFGWKIIAPRNISVIKQFPQPRDKKWFTQFCQLYDFISYWNIGQNSHQKNLDNTIETCIAQLALSSIVYGGLAFEEGILSLINHVINQPKPLIRFNNTYWCDLILESPNFPSNCVINKQKVTIRRWFPDHISLMMIYKLLNIRIKKQITKNELNQYISHFIKSFGMKFNINISKISKLQSILNTAFGITELLPNVIFDQAHINYSRNIIISTSLRPDYWEGMIKNSFPSNKERNKLYEKMERTIYFDDDNPREELINSLNEIFTEQDEKLNNNDVLNGLYNIQPEFENDGFLLDWLRYNLEERKNAVSTTRNYKSAVVKEWISFSKKKSDPFDQSTLEKFYNDIFFYNANKILKVKPYKQRAFYLFHRYCLITYGFPEVNSFENLKLKEKTYVRAGFISNQVFNQFLNKYKSSKNDLQYYKRMMISIFIILYRTGLRVGEVLKIKLKDIEISDEFWIDIRENNKGDNKTYSSLRRIPLGILLKKEELIFLRNYFQFKLMLEKITNYSLAFSLKFTPNESLSQASVSSIFRKFLSEKYALPNVLHLL
;
A
#
# COMPACT_ATOMS: atom_id res chain seq x y z
N MET A 1 8.68 2.60 -41.13
CA MET A 1 7.56 2.96 -40.24
C MET A 1 6.26 2.15 -40.46
N TYR A 2 6.08 1.43 -41.57
CA TYR A 2 4.83 0.71 -41.86
C TYR A 2 4.63 -0.64 -41.13
N GLY A 3 5.68 -1.29 -40.62
CA GLY A 3 5.58 -2.63 -40.04
C GLY A 3 4.89 -2.75 -38.68
N SER A 4 4.90 -1.70 -37.83
CA SER A 4 4.21 -1.73 -36.52
C SER A 4 2.73 -1.44 -36.65
N ALA A 5 2.34 -0.53 -37.55
CA ALA A 5 0.95 -0.25 -37.88
C ALA A 5 0.30 -1.47 -38.55
N PHE A 6 0.99 -2.14 -39.49
CA PHE A 6 0.47 -3.34 -40.15
C PHE A 6 0.33 -4.55 -39.20
N ARG A 7 1.26 -4.73 -38.25
CA ARG A 7 1.15 -5.76 -37.20
C ARG A 7 0.06 -5.45 -36.18
N LYS A 8 -0.16 -4.18 -35.86
CA LYS A 8 -1.27 -3.73 -35.00
C LYS A 8 -2.61 -3.96 -35.71
N PHE A 9 -2.71 -3.56 -36.97
CA PHE A 9 -3.89 -3.79 -37.83
C PHE A 9 -4.22 -5.28 -38.01
N LYS A 10 -3.22 -6.15 -38.24
CA LYS A 10 -3.44 -7.62 -38.27
C LYS A 10 -3.90 -8.19 -36.92
N LYS A 11 -3.38 -7.68 -35.80
CA LYS A 11 -3.82 -8.09 -34.46
C LYS A 11 -5.22 -7.62 -34.14
N ASP A 12 -5.57 -6.40 -34.51
CA ASP A 12 -6.89 -5.82 -34.30
C ASP A 12 -7.92 -6.53 -35.20
N SER A 13 -7.59 -6.80 -36.47
CA SER A 13 -8.43 -7.58 -37.39
C SER A 13 -8.64 -9.04 -36.95
N ALA A 14 -7.60 -9.71 -36.43
CA ALA A 14 -7.74 -11.06 -35.88
C ALA A 14 -8.60 -11.08 -34.62
N LYS A 15 -8.48 -10.07 -33.77
CA LYS A 15 -9.29 -9.91 -32.56
C LYS A 15 -10.74 -9.61 -32.88
N GLU A 16 -11.01 -8.77 -33.87
CA GLU A 16 -12.37 -8.48 -34.36
C GLU A 16 -13.04 -9.72 -34.96
N LYS A 17 -12.31 -10.51 -35.76
CA LYS A 17 -12.80 -11.80 -36.26
C LYS A 17 -13.13 -12.78 -35.14
N LEU A 18 -12.27 -12.87 -34.13
CA LEU A 18 -12.51 -13.71 -32.95
C LEU A 18 -13.72 -13.24 -32.15
N ILE A 19 -13.89 -11.92 -31.94
CA ILE A 19 -15.08 -11.37 -31.27
C ILE A 19 -16.35 -11.68 -32.07
N SER A 20 -16.31 -11.53 -33.39
CA SER A 20 -17.44 -11.86 -34.27
C SER A 20 -17.83 -13.34 -34.17
N TYR A 21 -16.84 -14.24 -34.24
CA TYR A 21 -17.04 -15.68 -34.06
C TYR A 21 -17.61 -16.02 -32.67
N LEU A 22 -17.07 -15.43 -31.60
CA LEU A 22 -17.58 -15.67 -30.26
C LEU A 22 -19.00 -15.12 -30.06
N LYS A 23 -19.39 -14.06 -30.78
CA LYS A 23 -20.78 -13.58 -30.80
C LYS A 23 -21.71 -14.54 -31.55
N SER A 24 -21.26 -15.21 -32.61
CA SER A 24 -22.07 -16.27 -33.25
C SER A 24 -22.20 -17.50 -32.35
N GLU A 25 -21.12 -17.92 -31.70
CA GLU A 25 -21.15 -19.01 -30.72
C GLU A 25 -22.06 -18.68 -29.53
N LEU A 26 -22.08 -17.41 -29.10
CA LEU A 26 -22.98 -16.95 -28.04
C LEU A 26 -24.46 -17.13 -28.44
N LYS A 27 -24.82 -16.84 -29.69
CA LYS A 27 -26.18 -17.05 -30.21
C LYS A 27 -26.55 -18.53 -30.33
N ILE A 28 -25.58 -19.40 -30.61
CA ILE A 28 -25.80 -20.84 -30.74
C ILE A 28 -25.96 -21.48 -29.35
N ASN A 29 -25.09 -21.14 -28.42
CA ASN A 29 -25.04 -21.77 -27.10
C ASN A 29 -26.04 -21.15 -26.10
N LEU A 30 -26.41 -19.87 -26.28
CA LEU A 30 -27.36 -19.16 -25.42
C LEU A 30 -28.42 -18.44 -26.27
N PRO A 31 -29.21 -19.16 -27.10
CA PRO A 31 -30.10 -18.56 -28.09
C PRO A 31 -31.23 -17.74 -27.46
N TYR A 32 -31.70 -18.15 -26.28
CA TYR A 32 -32.79 -17.50 -25.56
C TYR A 32 -32.44 -16.11 -25.05
N LEU A 33 -31.15 -15.75 -24.91
CA LEU A 33 -30.73 -14.38 -24.59
C LEU A 33 -31.09 -13.38 -25.70
N PHE A 34 -31.44 -13.87 -26.89
CA PHE A 34 -31.83 -13.09 -28.05
C PHE A 34 -33.31 -13.28 -28.42
N SER A 35 -34.09 -13.96 -27.58
CA SER A 35 -35.52 -14.21 -27.77
C SER A 35 -36.33 -13.56 -26.66
N GLU A 36 -37.64 -13.36 -26.84
CA GLU A 36 -38.52 -12.84 -25.78
C GLU A 36 -38.96 -13.93 -24.78
N GLU A 37 -38.62 -15.20 -25.05
CA GLU A 37 -39.05 -16.35 -24.24
C GLU A 37 -38.47 -16.32 -22.83
N LYS A 38 -39.32 -16.65 -21.83
CA LYS A 38 -38.87 -16.84 -20.45
C LYS A 38 -38.12 -18.16 -20.31
N PHE A 39 -37.01 -18.13 -19.59
CA PHE A 39 -36.22 -19.32 -19.25
C PHE A 39 -35.85 -19.32 -17.76
N THR A 40 -35.38 -20.45 -17.25
CA THR A 40 -35.03 -20.62 -15.84
C THR A 40 -33.53 -20.42 -15.59
N GLN A 41 -33.16 -20.07 -14.36
CA GLN A 41 -31.76 -19.93 -13.93
C GLN A 41 -30.96 -21.23 -14.13
N GLU A 42 -31.60 -22.39 -13.92
CA GLU A 42 -30.95 -23.70 -14.10
C GLU A 42 -30.59 -23.97 -15.56
N LYS A 43 -31.51 -23.67 -16.49
CA LYS A 43 -31.25 -23.78 -17.94
C LYS A 43 -30.12 -22.86 -18.36
N PHE A 44 -30.13 -21.61 -17.88
CA PHE A 44 -29.04 -20.66 -18.10
C PHE A 44 -27.68 -21.16 -17.61
N ASN A 45 -27.60 -21.67 -16.38
CA ASN A 45 -26.34 -22.15 -15.81
C ASN A 45 -25.78 -23.36 -16.58
N LYS A 46 -26.65 -24.28 -17.02
CA LYS A 46 -26.26 -25.45 -17.81
C LYS A 46 -25.65 -25.05 -19.14
N ASP A 47 -26.35 -24.26 -19.93
CA ASP A 47 -25.91 -23.91 -21.29
C ASP A 47 -24.72 -22.93 -21.26
N ARG A 48 -24.65 -22.06 -20.23
CA ARG A 48 -23.49 -21.20 -19.98
C ARG A 48 -22.22 -22.02 -19.74
N THR A 49 -22.33 -23.19 -19.11
CA THR A 49 -21.17 -24.06 -18.88
C THR A 49 -20.61 -24.59 -20.21
N ASN A 50 -21.48 -24.93 -21.16
CA ASN A 50 -21.06 -25.32 -22.51
C ASN A 50 -20.35 -24.16 -23.24
N PHE A 51 -20.89 -22.94 -23.15
CA PHE A 51 -20.24 -21.77 -23.73
C PHE A 51 -18.87 -21.45 -23.09
N ILE A 52 -18.70 -21.68 -21.79
CA ILE A 52 -17.40 -21.54 -21.12
C ILE A 52 -16.37 -22.55 -21.65
N ASN A 53 -16.78 -23.76 -21.98
CA ASN A 53 -15.88 -24.75 -22.59
C ASN A 53 -15.40 -24.30 -23.97
N VAL A 54 -16.29 -23.72 -24.80
CA VAL A 54 -15.92 -23.11 -26.09
C VAL A 54 -14.90 -21.98 -25.91
N LEU A 55 -15.05 -21.14 -24.87
CA LEU A 55 -14.07 -20.10 -24.55
C LEU A 55 -12.70 -20.66 -24.13
N ASN A 56 -12.68 -21.77 -23.40
CA ASN A 56 -11.45 -22.41 -22.94
C ASN A 56 -10.70 -23.10 -24.08
N GLU A 57 -11.40 -23.77 -24.99
CA GLU A 57 -10.80 -24.46 -26.15
C GLU A 57 -10.13 -23.49 -27.14
N ASN A 58 -10.67 -22.27 -27.26
CA ASN A 58 -10.16 -21.25 -28.18
C ASN A 58 -9.03 -20.38 -27.62
N SER A 59 -8.49 -20.68 -26.42
CA SER A 59 -7.36 -19.94 -25.80
C SER A 59 -7.56 -18.40 -25.79
N VAL A 60 -8.77 -17.95 -25.47
CA VAL A 60 -9.22 -16.57 -25.67
C VAL A 60 -8.53 -15.58 -24.71
N ASP A 61 -8.07 -14.43 -25.22
CA ASP A 61 -7.48 -13.36 -24.40
C ASP A 61 -8.47 -12.81 -23.36
N LYS A 62 -7.97 -12.46 -22.18
CA LYS A 62 -8.70 -11.91 -21.03
C LYS A 62 -9.60 -10.74 -21.39
N ASN A 63 -9.16 -9.85 -22.26
CA ASN A 63 -9.94 -8.67 -22.64
C ASN A 63 -11.18 -9.06 -23.46
N VAL A 64 -11.09 -10.14 -24.25
CA VAL A 64 -12.19 -10.66 -25.07
C VAL A 64 -13.19 -11.40 -24.18
N ILE A 65 -12.72 -12.20 -23.21
CA ILE A 65 -13.60 -12.87 -22.23
C ILE A 65 -14.39 -11.83 -21.41
N ALA A 66 -13.73 -10.76 -20.95
CA ALA A 66 -14.40 -9.68 -20.22
C ALA A 66 -15.44 -8.96 -21.08
N PHE A 67 -15.12 -8.69 -22.34
CA PHE A 67 -16.04 -8.06 -23.29
C PHE A 67 -17.31 -8.93 -23.51
N ILE A 68 -17.15 -10.22 -23.80
CA ILE A 68 -18.27 -11.14 -23.99
C ILE A 68 -19.08 -11.33 -22.69
N SER A 69 -18.42 -11.37 -21.53
CA SER A 69 -19.11 -11.47 -20.23
C SER A 69 -19.98 -10.24 -19.94
N ASN A 70 -19.50 -9.04 -20.29
CA ASN A 70 -20.30 -7.82 -20.16
C ASN A 70 -21.50 -7.84 -21.11
N GLU A 71 -21.31 -8.29 -22.35
CA GLU A 71 -22.42 -8.40 -23.32
C GLU A 71 -23.53 -9.33 -22.82
N ILE A 72 -23.17 -10.47 -22.22
CA ILE A 72 -24.14 -11.40 -21.61
C ILE A 72 -24.89 -10.73 -20.46
N ASN A 73 -24.18 -10.01 -19.58
CA ASN A 73 -24.79 -9.31 -18.46
C ASN A 73 -25.76 -8.22 -18.93
N ASP A 74 -25.41 -7.48 -19.98
CA ASP A 74 -26.27 -6.46 -20.58
C ASP A 74 -27.55 -7.07 -21.19
N LEU A 75 -27.44 -8.22 -21.86
CA LEU A 75 -28.60 -8.93 -22.42
C LEU A 75 -29.53 -9.43 -21.30
N ILE A 76 -28.99 -10.02 -20.24
CA ILE A 76 -29.76 -10.48 -19.08
C ILE A 76 -30.44 -9.30 -18.38
N HIS A 77 -29.73 -8.18 -18.21
CA HIS A 77 -30.28 -6.99 -17.59
C HIS A 77 -31.45 -6.43 -18.41
N LYS A 78 -31.31 -6.32 -19.73
CA LYS A 78 -32.38 -5.90 -20.63
C LYS A 78 -33.58 -6.85 -20.58
N GLY A 79 -33.36 -8.15 -20.62
CA GLY A 79 -34.47 -9.11 -20.57
C GLY A 79 -35.15 -9.22 -19.21
N ASN A 80 -34.44 -8.96 -18.12
CA ASN A 80 -35.05 -8.83 -16.80
C ASN A 80 -36.00 -7.63 -16.71
N ILE A 81 -35.62 -6.49 -17.29
CA ILE A 81 -36.45 -5.27 -17.31
C ILE A 81 -37.61 -5.42 -18.29
N ASN A 82 -37.34 -5.85 -19.52
CA ASN A 82 -38.30 -5.80 -20.62
C ASN A 82 -39.23 -7.03 -20.65
N PHE A 83 -38.76 -8.20 -20.22
CA PHE A 83 -39.47 -9.48 -20.38
C PHE A 83 -39.67 -10.25 -19.05
N GLY A 84 -39.17 -9.70 -17.93
CA GLY A 84 -39.39 -10.26 -16.60
C GLY A 84 -38.74 -11.62 -16.36
N TRP A 85 -37.58 -11.91 -16.97
CA TRP A 85 -36.89 -13.21 -16.87
C TRP A 85 -36.47 -13.60 -15.44
N LYS A 86 -36.23 -12.63 -14.54
CA LYS A 86 -35.73 -12.85 -13.16
C LYS A 86 -34.44 -13.69 -13.09
N ILE A 87 -33.54 -13.51 -14.06
CA ILE A 87 -32.26 -14.23 -14.14
C ILE A 87 -31.16 -13.45 -13.43
N ILE A 88 -30.42 -14.12 -12.56
CA ILE A 88 -29.26 -13.56 -11.87
C ILE A 88 -28.08 -13.57 -12.83
N ALA A 89 -27.58 -12.38 -13.17
CA ALA A 89 -26.40 -12.22 -14.00
C ALA A 89 -25.15 -12.87 -13.36
N PRO A 90 -24.34 -13.62 -14.13
CA PRO A 90 -23.18 -14.30 -13.58
C PRO A 90 -22.10 -13.31 -13.12
N ARG A 91 -21.38 -13.67 -12.06
CA ARG A 91 -20.19 -12.91 -11.63
C ARG A 91 -19.13 -12.96 -12.75
N ASN A 92 -18.50 -11.82 -13.01
CA ASN A 92 -17.40 -11.72 -13.97
C ASN A 92 -16.35 -12.81 -13.71
N ILE A 93 -15.91 -13.49 -14.78
CA ILE A 93 -14.89 -14.54 -14.70
C ILE A 93 -13.64 -13.91 -14.07
N SER A 94 -13.37 -14.33 -12.84
CA SER A 94 -12.24 -13.85 -12.06
C SER A 94 -10.99 -14.55 -12.56
N VAL A 95 -10.41 -14.05 -13.66
CA VAL A 95 -9.10 -14.54 -14.10
C VAL A 95 -8.06 -14.11 -13.07
N ILE A 96 -7.56 -15.09 -12.31
CA ILE A 96 -6.43 -14.91 -11.38
C ILE A 96 -5.31 -14.24 -12.18
N LYS A 97 -5.01 -12.97 -11.86
CA LYS A 97 -3.82 -12.31 -12.40
C LYS A 97 -2.62 -13.03 -11.80
N GLN A 98 -2.03 -13.97 -12.52
CA GLN A 98 -0.65 -14.35 -12.22
C GLN A 98 0.19 -13.09 -12.35
N PHE A 99 0.99 -12.78 -11.33
CA PHE A 99 1.94 -11.69 -11.44
C PHE A 99 2.87 -12.00 -12.61
N PRO A 100 3.07 -11.07 -13.56
CA PRO A 100 3.96 -11.31 -14.68
C PRO A 100 5.33 -11.69 -14.14
N GLN A 101 5.75 -12.92 -14.44
CA GLN A 101 7.07 -13.39 -14.04
C GLN A 101 8.10 -12.52 -14.76
N PRO A 102 9.02 -11.87 -14.02
CA PRO A 102 9.99 -10.97 -14.65
C PRO A 102 11.00 -11.72 -15.52
N ARG A 103 11.12 -13.04 -15.33
CA ARG A 103 11.99 -13.94 -16.06
C ARG A 103 11.19 -14.65 -17.16
N ASP A 104 11.19 -14.07 -18.35
CA ASP A 104 10.67 -14.67 -19.57
C ASP A 104 11.78 -14.87 -20.60
N LYS A 105 11.45 -15.47 -21.75
CA LYS A 105 12.42 -15.69 -22.85
C LYS A 105 13.09 -14.38 -23.32
N LYS A 106 12.33 -13.29 -23.32
CA LYS A 106 12.82 -11.96 -23.73
C LYS A 106 13.83 -11.43 -22.73
N TRP A 107 13.52 -11.52 -21.44
CA TRP A 107 14.41 -11.18 -20.34
C TRP A 107 15.69 -11.99 -20.43
N PHE A 108 15.61 -13.32 -20.62
CA PHE A 108 16.79 -14.18 -20.69
C PHE A 108 17.73 -13.76 -21.84
N THR A 109 17.17 -13.49 -23.02
CA THR A 109 17.97 -13.02 -24.17
C THR A 109 18.63 -11.67 -23.90
N GLN A 110 17.93 -10.75 -23.24
CA GLN A 110 18.47 -9.45 -22.85
C GLN A 110 19.54 -9.56 -21.76
N PHE A 111 19.34 -10.48 -20.82
CA PHE A 111 20.27 -10.77 -19.74
C PHE A 111 21.59 -11.32 -20.29
N CYS A 112 21.59 -12.30 -21.19
CA CYS A 112 22.83 -12.83 -21.77
C CYS A 112 23.66 -11.73 -22.45
N GLN A 113 23.02 -10.87 -23.26
CA GLN A 113 23.73 -9.75 -23.91
C GLN A 113 24.27 -8.73 -22.90
N LEU A 114 23.53 -8.46 -21.82
CA LEU A 114 23.99 -7.58 -20.75
C LEU A 114 25.16 -8.20 -19.99
N TYR A 115 25.12 -9.51 -19.72
CA TYR A 115 26.18 -10.24 -19.06
C TYR A 115 27.48 -10.21 -19.87
N ASP A 116 27.40 -10.48 -21.17
CA ASP A 116 28.55 -10.39 -22.07
C ASP A 116 29.13 -8.97 -22.04
N PHE A 117 28.29 -7.96 -22.24
CA PHE A 117 28.71 -6.55 -22.21
C PHE A 117 29.42 -6.18 -20.91
N ILE A 118 28.84 -6.52 -19.74
CA ILE A 118 29.41 -6.19 -18.43
C ILE A 118 30.72 -6.95 -18.19
N SER A 119 30.82 -8.21 -18.63
CA SER A 119 32.05 -9.00 -18.51
C SER A 119 33.22 -8.35 -19.24
N TYR A 120 33.02 -7.92 -20.50
CA TYR A 120 34.03 -7.18 -21.26
C TYR A 120 34.31 -5.80 -20.65
N TRP A 121 33.27 -5.10 -20.18
CA TRP A 121 33.45 -3.79 -19.55
C TRP A 121 34.32 -3.87 -18.30
N ASN A 122 34.16 -4.90 -17.46
CA ASN A 122 34.99 -5.13 -16.28
C ASN A 122 36.46 -5.41 -16.64
N ILE A 123 36.70 -6.25 -17.66
CA ILE A 123 38.06 -6.51 -18.15
C ILE A 123 38.71 -5.21 -18.66
N GLY A 124 37.94 -4.37 -19.35
CA GLY A 124 38.38 -3.06 -19.83
C GLY A 124 38.70 -2.05 -18.71
N GLN A 125 38.11 -2.19 -17.52
CA GLN A 125 38.43 -1.34 -16.36
C GLN A 125 39.68 -1.84 -15.60
N ASN A 126 39.90 -3.16 -15.57
CA ASN A 126 41.03 -3.77 -14.84
C ASN A 126 42.34 -3.74 -15.63
N SER A 127 42.27 -3.80 -16.96
CA SER A 127 43.43 -3.53 -17.80
C SER A 127 43.76 -2.04 -17.72
N HIS A 128 45.03 -1.66 -17.53
CA HIS A 128 45.51 -0.27 -17.58
C HIS A 128 45.38 0.38 -18.98
N GLN A 129 44.31 0.07 -19.72
CA GLN A 129 43.96 0.71 -20.97
C GLN A 129 43.59 2.17 -20.68
N LYS A 130 44.58 3.06 -20.90
CA LYS A 130 44.47 4.53 -20.88
C LYS A 130 43.40 5.13 -21.82
N ASN A 131 42.61 4.32 -22.53
CA ASN A 131 41.80 4.71 -23.69
C ASN A 131 40.31 4.32 -23.60
N LEU A 132 39.68 4.54 -22.44
CA LEU A 132 38.25 4.81 -22.40
C LEU A 132 38.09 6.32 -22.35
N ASP A 133 37.41 6.90 -23.34
CA ASP A 133 37.16 8.35 -23.39
C ASP A 133 36.55 8.82 -22.06
N ASN A 134 37.30 9.65 -21.33
CA ASN A 134 36.85 10.23 -20.07
C ASN A 134 35.97 11.48 -20.30
N THR A 135 35.15 11.46 -21.36
CA THR A 135 34.17 12.52 -21.56
C THR A 135 33.12 12.48 -20.45
N ILE A 136 32.52 13.63 -20.13
CA ILE A 136 31.49 13.69 -19.10
C ILE A 136 30.32 12.75 -19.42
N GLU A 137 29.90 12.68 -20.68
CA GLU A 137 28.80 11.82 -21.14
C GLU A 137 29.12 10.35 -20.86
N THR A 138 30.37 9.94 -21.11
CA THR A 138 30.84 8.59 -20.86
C THR A 138 30.92 8.30 -19.35
N CYS A 139 31.40 9.23 -18.53
CA CYS A 139 31.40 9.07 -17.07
C CYS A 139 29.98 8.99 -16.50
N ILE A 140 29.04 9.80 -17.00
CA ILE A 140 27.61 9.72 -16.62
C ILE A 140 27.04 8.36 -16.99
N ALA A 141 27.29 7.88 -18.21
CA ALA A 141 26.81 6.58 -18.66
C ALA A 141 27.37 5.42 -17.82
N GLN A 142 28.67 5.47 -17.49
CA GLN A 142 29.33 4.48 -16.65
C GLN A 142 28.82 4.51 -15.19
N LEU A 143 28.58 5.68 -14.62
CA LEU A 143 27.96 5.82 -13.29
C LEU A 143 26.52 5.27 -13.29
N ALA A 144 25.74 5.58 -14.32
CA ALA A 144 24.40 5.02 -14.46
C ALA A 144 24.44 3.49 -14.57
N LEU A 145 25.32 2.92 -15.40
CA LEU A 145 25.43 1.48 -15.55
C LEU A 145 25.87 0.78 -14.26
N SER A 146 26.94 1.25 -13.62
CA SER A 146 27.44 0.68 -12.37
C SER A 146 26.39 0.73 -11.25
N SER A 147 25.71 1.87 -11.08
CA SER A 147 24.65 2.00 -10.07
C SER A 147 23.44 1.11 -10.34
N ILE A 148 23.14 0.80 -11.61
CA ILE A 148 22.09 -0.15 -12.00
C ILE A 148 22.52 -1.60 -11.71
N VAL A 149 23.68 -2.05 -12.20
CA VAL A 149 24.05 -3.48 -12.17
C VAL A 149 24.68 -3.92 -10.85
N TYR A 150 25.47 -3.07 -10.21
CA TYR A 150 26.17 -3.36 -8.96
C TYR A 150 25.45 -2.74 -7.76
N GLY A 151 24.99 -1.50 -7.91
CA GLY A 151 24.31 -0.76 -6.85
C GLY A 151 22.81 -1.06 -6.71
N GLY A 152 22.22 -1.84 -7.63
CA GLY A 152 20.80 -2.22 -7.58
C GLY A 152 19.81 -1.07 -7.77
N LEU A 153 20.22 0.09 -8.29
CA LEU A 153 19.36 1.25 -8.54
C LEU A 153 18.60 1.11 -9.88
N ALA A 154 17.83 0.03 -10.03
CA ALA A 154 17.26 -0.40 -11.31
C ALA A 154 15.96 0.33 -11.73
N PHE A 155 15.88 1.65 -11.54
CA PHE A 155 14.77 2.47 -12.05
C PHE A 155 15.20 3.88 -12.47
N GLU A 156 14.51 4.43 -13.47
CA GLU A 156 14.96 5.62 -14.19
C GLU A 156 14.98 6.90 -13.35
N GLU A 157 13.94 7.16 -12.56
CA GLU A 157 13.89 8.37 -11.70
C GLU A 157 15.00 8.36 -10.63
N GLY A 158 15.39 7.17 -10.16
CA GLY A 158 16.47 7.00 -9.19
C GLY A 158 17.82 7.34 -9.80
N ILE A 159 18.09 6.83 -11.00
CA ILE A 159 19.33 7.13 -11.73
C ILE A 159 19.41 8.61 -12.09
N LEU A 160 18.32 9.20 -12.58
CA LEU A 160 18.29 10.62 -12.89
C LEU A 160 18.55 11.50 -11.66
N SER A 161 17.95 11.13 -10.51
CA SER A 161 18.20 11.80 -9.23
C SER A 161 19.65 11.64 -8.79
N LEU A 162 20.24 10.45 -8.90
CA LEU A 162 21.64 10.19 -8.56
C LEU A 162 22.59 11.05 -9.39
N ILE A 163 22.44 11.03 -10.72
CA ILE A 163 23.32 11.78 -11.63
C ILE A 163 23.24 13.28 -11.33
N ASN A 164 22.04 13.84 -11.24
CA ASN A 164 21.85 15.26 -10.93
C ASN A 164 22.36 15.63 -9.54
N HIS A 165 22.22 14.74 -8.55
CA HIS A 165 22.75 14.95 -7.20
C HIS A 165 24.28 14.99 -7.19
N VAL A 166 24.93 14.05 -7.88
CA VAL A 166 26.40 13.98 -7.95
C VAL A 166 27.00 15.17 -8.71
N ILE A 167 26.37 15.60 -9.81
CA ILE A 167 26.85 16.73 -10.61
C ILE A 167 26.69 18.05 -9.86
N ASN A 168 25.56 18.24 -9.16
CA ASN A 168 25.25 19.54 -8.56
C ASN A 168 25.79 19.72 -7.13
N GLN A 169 26.23 18.66 -6.46
CA GLN A 169 26.75 18.74 -5.09
C GLN A 169 28.25 18.46 -4.99
N PRO A 170 29.03 19.33 -4.31
CA PRO A 170 30.47 19.10 -4.14
C PRO A 170 30.79 17.91 -3.22
N LYS A 171 29.87 17.56 -2.32
CA LYS A 171 29.96 16.43 -1.40
C LYS A 171 28.66 15.61 -1.47
N PRO A 172 28.47 14.82 -2.54
CA PRO A 172 27.19 14.14 -2.78
C PRO A 172 26.97 12.94 -1.85
N LEU A 173 28.04 12.46 -1.20
CA LEU A 173 27.99 11.30 -0.31
C LEU A 173 27.93 11.73 1.15
N ILE A 174 27.03 11.09 1.89
CA ILE A 174 27.00 11.12 3.35
C ILE A 174 27.81 9.92 3.84
N ARG A 175 28.65 10.14 4.87
CA ARG A 175 29.47 9.10 5.49
C ARG A 175 29.10 8.94 6.95
N PHE A 176 28.99 7.68 7.39
CA PHE A 176 29.02 7.32 8.80
C PHE A 176 29.85 6.05 8.97
N ASN A 177 30.86 6.09 9.83
CA ASN A 177 31.88 5.04 9.97
C ASN A 177 32.49 4.65 8.61
N ASN A 178 32.33 3.38 8.21
CA ASN A 178 32.80 2.83 6.94
C ASN A 178 31.68 2.71 5.90
N THR A 179 30.51 3.32 6.14
CA THR A 179 29.36 3.27 5.25
C THR A 179 29.13 4.62 4.58
N TYR A 180 28.82 4.58 3.29
CA TYR A 180 28.55 5.73 2.45
C TYR A 180 27.17 5.59 1.82
N TRP A 181 26.45 6.70 1.63
CA TRP A 181 25.18 6.70 0.91
C TRP A 181 24.86 8.05 0.27
N CYS A 182 23.91 8.05 -0.66
CA CYS A 182 23.26 9.23 -1.21
C CYS A 182 21.79 9.24 -0.80
N ASP A 183 21.28 10.40 -0.39
CA ASP A 183 19.84 10.60 -0.20
C ASP A 183 19.25 11.21 -1.48
N LEU A 184 18.61 10.38 -2.31
CA LEU A 184 18.06 10.73 -3.61
C LEU A 184 16.68 11.36 -3.45
N ILE A 185 16.49 12.55 -4.03
CA ILE A 185 15.20 13.25 -4.05
C ILE A 185 14.46 12.88 -5.34
N LEU A 186 13.28 12.26 -5.18
CA LEU A 186 12.44 11.84 -6.30
C LEU A 186 11.25 12.79 -6.48
N GLU A 187 11.23 13.43 -7.64
CA GLU A 187 10.21 14.38 -8.07
C GLU A 187 9.22 13.70 -9.02
N SER A 188 8.29 12.93 -8.48
CA SER A 188 7.16 12.43 -9.25
C SER A 188 5.90 12.31 -8.39
N PRO A 189 4.71 12.58 -8.96
CA PRO A 189 3.44 12.49 -8.25
C PRO A 189 3.09 11.04 -7.88
N ASN A 190 3.73 10.05 -8.52
CA ASN A 190 3.47 8.63 -8.29
C ASN A 190 4.15 8.10 -7.02
N PHE A 191 5.11 8.83 -6.46
CA PHE A 191 5.81 8.41 -5.25
C PHE A 191 5.14 8.95 -3.98
N PRO A 192 5.03 8.16 -2.91
CA PRO A 192 4.76 8.71 -1.58
C PRO A 192 5.88 9.66 -1.16
N SER A 193 5.52 10.74 -0.47
CA SER A 193 6.46 11.65 0.20
C SER A 193 6.77 11.14 1.61
N ASN A 194 7.98 11.38 2.11
CA ASN A 194 8.39 11.04 3.47
C ASN A 194 9.09 12.20 4.20
N CYS A 195 9.53 13.24 3.48
CA CYS A 195 10.19 14.41 4.04
C CYS A 195 9.52 15.71 3.59
N VAL A 196 9.79 16.78 4.32
CA VAL A 196 9.40 18.14 3.95
C VAL A 196 10.69 18.96 3.85
N ILE A 197 11.02 19.45 2.66
CA ILE A 197 12.17 20.32 2.40
C ILE A 197 11.62 21.61 1.82
N ASN A 198 12.00 22.78 2.38
CA ASN A 198 11.52 24.08 1.93
C ASN A 198 9.99 24.18 1.80
N LYS A 199 9.26 23.63 2.78
CA LYS A 199 7.79 23.52 2.82
C LYS A 199 7.16 22.63 1.73
N GLN A 200 7.97 21.95 0.91
CA GLN A 200 7.50 21.02 -0.11
C GLN A 200 7.65 19.56 0.34
N LYS A 201 6.63 18.74 0.06
CA LYS A 201 6.63 17.32 0.36
C LYS A 201 7.44 16.55 -0.69
N VAL A 202 8.58 16.03 -0.28
CA VAL A 202 9.50 15.30 -1.16
C VAL A 202 9.58 13.81 -0.82
N THR A 203 10.00 13.02 -1.80
CA THR A 203 10.33 11.61 -1.61
C THR A 203 11.84 11.50 -1.53
N ILE A 204 12.34 11.01 -0.39
CA ILE A 204 13.73 10.64 -0.21
C ILE A 204 13.86 9.13 -0.30
N ARG A 205 14.73 8.66 -1.19
CA ARG A 205 15.23 7.29 -1.25
C ARG A 205 16.73 7.28 -1.00
N ARG A 206 17.16 6.56 0.03
CA ARG A 206 18.56 6.33 0.34
C ARG A 206 19.11 5.21 -0.52
N TRP A 207 20.25 5.46 -1.15
CA TRP A 207 20.96 4.50 -1.97
C TRP A 207 22.40 4.34 -1.48
N PHE A 208 22.86 3.10 -1.39
CA PHE A 208 24.20 2.74 -0.93
C PHE A 208 25.03 2.33 -2.15
N PRO A 209 26.04 3.11 -2.55
CA PRO A 209 26.88 2.79 -3.69
C PRO A 209 27.78 1.59 -3.40
N ASP A 210 27.97 0.75 -4.41
CA ASP A 210 29.05 -0.23 -4.44
C ASP A 210 30.40 0.44 -4.78
N HIS A 211 31.49 -0.33 -4.72
CA HIS A 211 32.85 0.17 -4.95
C HIS A 211 33.09 0.67 -6.38
N ILE A 212 32.49 0.04 -7.39
CA ILE A 212 32.60 0.47 -8.80
C ILE A 212 31.83 1.78 -8.97
N SER A 213 30.62 1.87 -8.43
CA SER A 213 29.86 3.12 -8.46
C SER A 213 30.58 4.26 -7.72
N LEU A 214 31.20 3.99 -6.56
CA LEU A 214 32.01 4.98 -5.85
C LEU A 214 33.18 5.49 -6.69
N MET A 215 33.87 4.59 -7.40
CA MET A 215 34.93 4.98 -8.34
C MET A 215 34.38 5.87 -9.47
N MET A 216 33.20 5.57 -10.00
CA MET A 216 32.58 6.39 -11.06
C MET A 216 32.12 7.76 -10.54
N ILE A 217 31.60 7.83 -9.31
CA ILE A 217 31.29 9.11 -8.64
C ILE A 217 32.57 9.93 -8.51
N TYR A 218 33.67 9.33 -8.06
CA TYR A 218 34.95 10.02 -7.93
C TYR A 218 35.46 10.55 -9.28
N LYS A 219 35.42 9.74 -10.34
CA LYS A 219 35.79 10.17 -11.70
C LYS A 219 34.94 11.36 -12.16
N LEU A 220 33.62 11.30 -11.97
CA LEU A 220 32.71 12.37 -12.40
C LEU A 220 32.93 13.67 -11.62
N LEU A 221 33.18 13.60 -10.31
CA LEU A 221 33.46 14.77 -9.47
C LEU A 221 34.74 15.50 -9.88
N ASN A 222 35.74 14.79 -10.41
CA ASN A 222 36.99 15.38 -10.88
C ASN A 222 36.84 16.20 -12.16
N ILE A 223 35.78 15.98 -12.96
CA ILE A 223 35.50 16.75 -14.19
C ILE A 223 34.87 18.13 -13.87
N ARG A 224 34.26 18.28 -12.68
CA ARG A 224 33.67 19.54 -12.15
C ARG A 224 32.71 20.27 -13.09
N ILE A 225 31.50 19.72 -13.25
CA ILE A 225 30.44 20.34 -14.06
C ILE A 225 29.22 20.62 -13.20
N LYS A 226 28.55 21.75 -13.43
CA LYS A 226 27.19 22.03 -12.93
C LYS A 226 26.24 22.07 -14.12
N LYS A 227 25.44 21.03 -14.28
CA LYS A 227 24.45 20.91 -15.35
C LYS A 227 23.27 20.06 -14.86
N GLN A 228 22.06 20.48 -15.17
CA GLN A 228 20.89 19.63 -15.00
C GLN A 228 20.79 18.68 -16.20
N ILE A 229 20.84 17.37 -15.94
CA ILE A 229 20.66 16.32 -16.92
C ILE A 229 19.18 15.98 -17.02
N THR A 230 18.66 15.94 -18.25
CA THR A 230 17.31 15.48 -18.56
C THR A 230 17.26 13.97 -18.78
N LYS A 231 16.06 13.40 -18.68
CA LYS A 231 15.80 11.98 -18.99
C LYS A 231 16.23 11.57 -20.40
N ASN A 232 16.05 12.46 -21.38
CA ASN A 232 16.42 12.17 -22.78
C ASN A 232 17.94 12.14 -22.96
N GLU A 233 18.65 13.10 -22.37
CA GLU A 233 20.13 13.12 -22.39
C GLU A 233 20.71 11.88 -21.73
N LEU A 234 20.22 11.50 -20.55
CA LEU A 234 20.66 10.28 -19.86
C LEU A 234 20.51 9.03 -20.75
N ASN A 235 19.36 8.88 -21.39
CA ASN A 235 19.09 7.78 -22.31
C ASN A 235 20.02 7.79 -23.53
N GLN A 236 20.32 8.97 -24.07
CA GLN A 236 21.25 9.13 -25.20
C GLN A 236 22.69 8.77 -24.80
N TYR A 237 23.18 9.26 -23.66
CA TYR A 237 24.54 8.99 -23.19
C TYR A 237 24.76 7.50 -22.95
N ILE A 238 23.82 6.83 -22.29
CA ILE A 238 23.88 5.38 -22.07
C ILE A 238 23.83 4.62 -23.40
N SER A 239 22.91 4.98 -24.30
CA SER A 239 22.82 4.31 -25.60
C SER A 239 24.09 4.51 -26.45
N HIS A 240 24.69 5.70 -26.42
CA HIS A 240 25.89 6.00 -27.18
C HIS A 240 27.09 5.23 -26.64
N PHE A 241 27.26 5.21 -25.31
CA PHE A 241 28.32 4.45 -24.65
C PHE A 241 28.23 2.94 -24.94
N ILE A 242 27.04 2.34 -24.81
CA ILE A 242 26.87 0.90 -25.07
C ILE A 242 27.14 0.56 -26.54
N LYS A 243 26.72 1.43 -27.48
CA LYS A 243 26.95 1.22 -28.92
C LYS A 243 28.42 1.34 -29.29
N SER A 244 29.09 2.41 -28.85
CA SER A 244 30.52 2.62 -29.12
C SER A 244 31.37 1.51 -28.51
N PHE A 245 31.12 1.15 -27.26
CA PHE A 245 31.82 0.05 -26.59
C PHE A 245 31.51 -1.31 -27.25
N GLY A 246 30.24 -1.59 -27.54
CA GLY A 246 29.84 -2.82 -28.21
C GLY A 246 30.44 -2.98 -29.60
N MET A 247 30.56 -1.90 -30.38
CA MET A 247 31.27 -1.92 -31.66
C MET A 247 32.76 -2.18 -31.48
N LYS A 248 33.42 -1.49 -30.52
CA LYS A 248 34.86 -1.62 -30.25
C LYS A 248 35.27 -3.06 -29.88
N PHE A 249 34.41 -3.79 -29.17
CA PHE A 249 34.69 -5.15 -28.68
C PHE A 249 33.86 -6.23 -29.38
N ASN A 250 33.18 -5.91 -30.49
CA ASN A 250 32.34 -6.84 -31.26
C ASN A 250 31.28 -7.59 -30.43
N ILE A 251 30.61 -6.89 -29.51
CA ILE A 251 29.60 -7.43 -28.59
C ILE A 251 28.19 -7.20 -29.18
N ASN A 252 27.34 -8.24 -29.15
CA ASN A 252 25.95 -8.10 -29.58
C ASN A 252 25.11 -7.33 -28.54
N ILE A 253 24.82 -6.07 -28.84
CA ILE A 253 24.06 -5.15 -27.97
C ILE A 253 22.62 -4.87 -28.44
N SER A 254 22.14 -5.62 -29.45
CA SER A 254 20.89 -5.33 -30.17
C SER A 254 19.65 -5.25 -29.27
N LYS A 255 19.64 -5.95 -28.12
CA LYS A 255 18.53 -6.00 -27.18
C LYS A 255 18.73 -5.12 -25.93
N ILE A 256 19.94 -4.61 -25.70
CA ILE A 256 20.33 -3.86 -24.49
C ILE A 256 20.72 -2.39 -24.74
N SER A 257 20.65 -1.91 -25.99
CA SER A 257 20.96 -0.51 -26.34
C SER A 257 20.04 0.56 -25.73
N LYS A 258 18.95 0.16 -25.05
CA LYS A 258 17.98 1.06 -24.41
C LYS A 258 18.02 0.90 -22.90
N LEU A 259 17.99 2.02 -22.16
CA LEU A 259 17.98 2.02 -20.69
C LEU A 259 16.90 1.09 -20.12
N GLN A 260 15.66 1.16 -20.62
CA GLN A 260 14.58 0.32 -20.11
C GLN A 260 14.85 -1.18 -20.24
N SER A 261 15.59 -1.61 -21.26
CA SER A 261 16.02 -3.01 -21.38
C SER A 261 16.97 -3.37 -20.25
N ILE A 262 17.95 -2.51 -19.97
CA ILE A 262 18.96 -2.69 -18.93
C ILE A 262 18.31 -2.70 -17.55
N LEU A 263 17.46 -1.72 -17.23
CA LEU A 263 16.72 -1.65 -15.95
C LEU A 263 15.89 -2.91 -15.70
N ASN A 264 15.34 -3.51 -16.76
CA ASN A 264 14.55 -4.73 -16.64
C ASN A 264 15.38 -6.00 -16.46
N THR A 265 16.67 -6.01 -16.83
CA THR A 265 17.52 -7.21 -16.76
C THR A 265 18.68 -7.14 -15.78
N ALA A 266 18.99 -5.94 -15.26
CA ALA A 266 20.13 -5.69 -14.39
C ALA A 266 20.17 -6.57 -13.14
N PHE A 267 19.00 -6.90 -12.56
CA PHE A 267 18.94 -7.75 -11.39
C PHE A 267 19.55 -9.14 -11.63
N GLY A 268 19.54 -9.65 -12.86
CA GLY A 268 20.22 -10.91 -13.18
C GLY A 268 21.74 -10.81 -13.00
N ILE A 269 22.34 -9.64 -13.29
CA ILE A 269 23.76 -9.39 -13.03
C ILE A 269 24.01 -9.25 -11.53
N THR A 270 23.14 -8.51 -10.82
CA THR A 270 23.29 -8.31 -9.38
C THR A 270 23.16 -9.63 -8.60
N GLU A 271 22.32 -10.56 -9.05
CA GLU A 271 22.18 -11.92 -8.48
C GLU A 271 23.44 -12.78 -8.66
N LEU A 272 24.30 -12.48 -9.63
CA LEU A 272 25.57 -13.18 -9.83
C LEU A 272 26.71 -12.65 -8.95
N LEU A 273 26.49 -11.58 -8.19
CA LEU A 273 27.51 -11.01 -7.32
C LEU A 273 27.74 -11.91 -6.09
N PRO A 274 29.00 -12.04 -5.62
CA PRO A 274 29.31 -12.84 -4.44
C PRO A 274 28.51 -12.39 -3.23
N ASN A 275 27.94 -13.36 -2.50
CA ASN A 275 27.16 -13.13 -1.28
C ASN A 275 25.91 -12.26 -1.44
N VAL A 276 25.40 -12.10 -2.67
CA VAL A 276 24.13 -11.41 -2.93
C VAL A 276 23.01 -12.44 -3.08
N ILE A 277 21.99 -12.33 -2.23
CA ILE A 277 20.78 -13.15 -2.29
C ILE A 277 19.58 -12.19 -2.34
N PHE A 278 18.81 -12.25 -3.43
CA PHE A 278 17.58 -11.48 -3.56
C PHE A 278 16.36 -12.38 -3.58
N ASP A 279 15.37 -12.03 -2.77
CA ASP A 279 14.01 -12.50 -3.00
C ASP A 279 13.32 -11.65 -4.07
N GLN A 280 12.17 -12.13 -4.55
CA GLN A 280 11.40 -11.44 -5.58
C GLN A 280 10.89 -10.06 -5.14
N ALA A 281 10.71 -9.83 -3.84
CA ALA A 281 10.27 -8.54 -3.31
C ALA A 281 11.39 -7.49 -3.41
N HIS A 282 12.63 -7.85 -3.11
CA HIS A 282 13.78 -6.97 -3.28
C HIS A 282 14.03 -6.61 -4.74
N ILE A 283 13.89 -7.57 -5.66
CA ILE A 283 13.95 -7.31 -7.12
C ILE A 283 12.85 -6.35 -7.55
N ASN A 284 11.64 -6.52 -7.03
CA ASN A 284 10.53 -5.64 -7.36
C ASN A 284 10.70 -4.24 -6.73
N TYR A 285 11.33 -4.14 -5.55
CA TYR A 285 11.66 -2.87 -4.91
C TYR A 285 12.74 -2.10 -5.69
N SER A 286 13.82 -2.78 -6.08
CA SER A 286 14.93 -2.18 -6.86
C SER A 286 14.46 -1.65 -8.21
N ARG A 287 13.51 -2.35 -8.85
CA ARG A 287 12.87 -1.93 -10.12
C ARG A 287 11.73 -0.95 -9.96
N ASN A 288 11.47 -0.49 -8.73
CA ASN A 288 10.38 0.41 -8.40
C ASN A 288 8.97 -0.11 -8.79
N ILE A 289 8.80 -1.43 -8.84
CA ILE A 289 7.50 -2.10 -8.93
C ILE A 289 6.80 -2.01 -7.56
N ILE A 290 7.57 -2.20 -6.48
CA ILE A 290 7.12 -1.90 -5.12
C ILE A 290 7.48 -0.45 -4.80
N ILE A 291 6.46 0.40 -4.82
CA ILE A 291 6.59 1.82 -4.47
C ILE A 291 6.76 1.94 -2.95
N SER A 292 7.86 2.55 -2.52
CA SER A 292 8.19 2.73 -1.11
C SER A 292 9.20 3.87 -0.91
N THR A 293 9.32 4.37 0.33
CA THR A 293 10.23 5.45 0.74
C THR A 293 11.26 4.94 1.74
N SER A 294 12.44 5.56 1.80
CA SER A 294 13.39 5.28 2.88
C SER A 294 12.94 5.88 4.21
N LEU A 295 13.58 5.47 5.30
CA LEU A 295 13.50 6.19 6.57
C LEU A 295 13.96 7.63 6.36
N ARG A 296 13.28 8.56 7.03
CA ARG A 296 13.68 9.97 7.00
C ARG A 296 15.12 10.13 7.52
N PRO A 297 15.89 11.13 7.05
CA PRO A 297 17.27 11.34 7.47
C PRO A 297 17.44 11.46 9.00
N ASP A 298 16.56 12.23 9.67
CA ASP A 298 16.58 12.41 11.13
C ASP A 298 16.39 11.08 11.89
N TYR A 299 15.53 10.20 11.39
CA TYR A 299 15.32 8.87 11.99
C TYR A 299 16.50 7.94 11.76
N TRP A 300 17.03 7.95 10.55
CA TRP A 300 18.19 7.14 10.19
C TRP A 300 19.40 7.52 11.01
N GLU A 301 19.67 8.82 11.13
CA GLU A 301 20.74 9.33 11.98
C GLU A 301 20.53 8.95 13.44
N GLY A 302 19.32 9.10 13.96
CA GLY A 302 19.03 8.70 15.34
C GLY A 302 19.22 7.20 15.58
N MET A 303 18.88 6.37 14.60
CA MET A 303 19.10 4.93 14.65
C MET A 303 20.59 4.58 14.65
N ILE A 304 21.39 5.24 13.81
CA ILE A 304 22.81 4.95 13.68
C ILE A 304 23.62 5.50 14.87
N LYS A 305 23.31 6.73 15.31
CA LYS A 305 23.99 7.39 16.43
C LYS A 305 23.47 6.92 17.79
N ASN A 306 22.40 6.10 17.81
CA ASN A 306 21.64 5.74 19.00
C ASN A 306 21.15 6.96 19.82
N SER A 307 20.93 8.08 19.13
CA SER A 307 20.51 9.35 19.72
C SER A 307 19.37 9.94 18.90
N PHE A 308 18.12 9.71 19.30
CA PHE A 308 16.99 10.34 18.63
C PHE A 308 16.78 11.74 19.19
N PRO A 309 16.43 12.72 18.34
CA PRO A 309 16.16 14.08 18.80
C PRO A 309 15.01 14.10 19.80
N SER A 310 15.07 15.03 20.75
CA SER A 310 14.05 15.19 21.79
C SER A 310 12.76 15.79 21.21
N ASN A 311 11.61 15.54 21.85
CA ASN A 311 10.32 16.07 21.39
C ASN A 311 10.27 17.62 21.40
N LYS A 312 11.06 18.28 22.27
CA LYS A 312 11.15 19.75 22.36
C LYS A 312 11.80 20.39 21.12
N GLU A 313 12.82 19.76 20.54
CA GLU A 313 13.47 20.26 19.32
C GLU A 313 12.61 20.04 18.07
N ARG A 314 11.85 18.95 18.05
CA ARG A 314 10.95 18.62 16.94
C ARG A 314 9.73 19.55 16.90
N ASN A 315 9.18 19.93 18.06
CA ASN A 315 8.04 20.84 18.11
C ASN A 315 8.38 22.27 17.62
N LYS A 316 9.64 22.73 17.73
CA LYS A 316 10.07 24.00 17.10
C LYS A 316 10.02 23.98 15.57
N LEU A 317 10.17 22.82 14.94
CA LEU A 317 10.03 22.64 13.48
C LEU A 317 8.57 22.38 13.03
N TYR A 318 7.68 22.08 13.97
CA TYR A 318 6.26 21.77 13.73
C TYR A 318 5.32 22.70 14.52
N GLU A 319 5.80 23.87 14.93
CA GLU A 319 5.11 24.75 15.86
C GLU A 319 3.80 25.28 15.26
N LYS A 320 2.72 25.09 16.05
CA LYS A 320 1.36 25.64 15.93
C LYS A 320 0.55 25.26 14.68
N MET A 321 -0.03 24.06 14.73
CA MET A 321 -1.40 23.87 14.27
C MET A 321 -2.28 23.46 15.44
N GLU A 322 -2.51 24.42 16.34
CA GLU A 322 -3.66 24.36 17.22
C GLU A 322 -4.91 24.30 16.34
N ARG A 323 -5.69 23.24 16.55
CA ARG A 323 -7.05 23.13 16.01
C ARG A 323 -7.94 24.00 16.88
N THR A 324 -8.21 25.20 16.44
CA THR A 324 -9.40 25.92 16.87
C THR A 324 -10.35 25.89 15.69
N ILE A 325 -11.17 24.84 15.63
CA ILE A 325 -12.40 24.93 14.87
C ILE A 325 -13.42 25.49 15.86
N TYR A 326 -13.69 26.78 15.76
CA TYR A 326 -14.89 27.35 16.38
C TYR A 326 -16.08 26.83 15.59
N PHE A 327 -16.65 25.73 16.05
CA PHE A 327 -18.08 25.50 15.86
C PHE A 327 -18.72 26.06 17.12
N ASP A 328 -19.78 26.87 16.98
CA ASP A 328 -20.65 27.22 18.12
C ASP A 328 -21.00 25.92 18.87
N ASP A 329 -20.70 25.89 20.17
CA ASP A 329 -20.91 24.73 21.05
C ASP A 329 -22.39 24.39 21.28
N ASP A 330 -23.32 25.23 20.82
CA ASP A 330 -24.75 24.94 20.86
C ASP A 330 -25.15 24.03 19.70
N ASN A 331 -24.94 22.73 19.82
CA ASN A 331 -25.36 21.73 18.83
C ASN A 331 -26.66 21.00 19.26
N PRO A 332 -27.86 21.45 18.84
CA PRO A 332 -29.14 20.91 19.30
C PRO A 332 -29.49 19.50 18.80
N ARG A 333 -28.60 18.83 18.04
CA ARG A 333 -28.78 17.44 17.58
C ARG A 333 -27.67 16.49 18.06
N GLU A 334 -27.13 16.78 19.25
CA GLU A 334 -26.11 15.94 19.89
C GLU A 334 -26.62 14.50 20.11
N GLU A 335 -27.92 14.33 20.37
CA GLU A 335 -28.57 13.03 20.56
C GLU A 335 -28.40 12.09 19.36
N LEU A 336 -28.62 12.56 18.12
CA LEU A 336 -28.42 11.73 16.92
C LEU A 336 -26.95 11.28 16.78
N ILE A 337 -26.01 12.19 17.06
CA ILE A 337 -24.57 11.89 16.99
C ILE A 337 -24.20 10.83 18.04
N ASN A 338 -24.75 10.97 19.25
CA ASN A 338 -24.53 10.06 20.38
C ASN A 338 -25.15 8.68 20.12
N SER A 339 -26.41 8.61 19.67
CA SER A 339 -27.05 7.35 19.25
C SER A 339 -26.24 6.64 18.14
N LEU A 340 -25.78 7.39 17.14
CA LEU A 340 -24.89 6.84 16.11
C LEU A 340 -23.49 6.50 16.63
N ASN A 341 -23.03 7.04 17.75
CA ASN A 341 -21.76 6.63 18.36
C ASN A 341 -21.97 5.31 19.10
N GLU A 342 -23.04 5.18 19.87
CA GLU A 342 -23.39 3.98 20.63
C GLU A 342 -23.59 2.77 19.71
N ILE A 343 -24.41 2.88 18.67
CA ILE A 343 -24.67 1.79 17.71
C ILE A 343 -23.38 1.27 17.07
N PHE A 344 -22.42 2.16 16.81
CA PHE A 344 -21.17 1.81 16.15
C PHE A 344 -20.03 1.52 17.14
N THR A 345 -20.26 1.56 18.46
CA THR A 345 -19.23 1.27 19.45
C THR A 345 -19.08 -0.24 19.61
N GLU A 346 -17.88 -0.74 19.33
CA GLU A 346 -17.53 -2.14 19.61
C GLU A 346 -17.37 -2.34 21.11
N GLN A 347 -18.12 -3.29 21.67
CA GLN A 347 -17.89 -3.83 23.01
C GLN A 347 -16.87 -5.00 22.92
N ASP A 348 -16.96 -6.00 23.80
CA ASP A 348 -16.03 -7.14 23.86
C ASP A 348 -16.13 -8.10 22.65
N GLU A 349 -17.18 -7.94 21.82
CA GLU A 349 -17.41 -8.71 20.61
C GLU A 349 -17.48 -7.83 19.37
N LYS A 350 -17.12 -8.42 18.23
CA LYS A 350 -17.20 -7.77 16.93
C LYS A 350 -18.67 -7.50 16.61
N LEU A 351 -18.99 -6.25 16.30
CA LEU A 351 -20.34 -5.88 15.89
C LEU A 351 -20.77 -6.66 14.64
N ASN A 352 -21.96 -7.24 14.71
CA ASN A 352 -22.63 -7.86 13.58
C ASN A 352 -23.32 -6.78 12.72
N ASN A 353 -23.35 -6.99 11.40
CA ASN A 353 -24.05 -6.10 10.48
C ASN A 353 -25.55 -5.97 10.85
N ASN A 354 -26.19 -7.05 11.27
CA ASN A 354 -27.62 -7.06 11.60
C ASN A 354 -27.94 -6.19 12.83
N ASP A 355 -27.12 -6.27 13.88
CA ASP A 355 -27.36 -5.50 15.11
C ASP A 355 -27.22 -4.00 14.86
N VAL A 356 -26.22 -3.62 14.06
CA VAL A 356 -26.01 -2.23 13.63
C VAL A 356 -27.15 -1.75 12.74
N LEU A 357 -27.64 -2.60 11.82
CA LEU A 357 -28.78 -2.27 10.98
C LEU A 357 -30.06 -2.07 11.79
N ASN A 358 -30.36 -2.98 12.72
CA ASN A 358 -31.50 -2.84 13.63
C ASN A 358 -31.40 -1.55 14.45
N GLY A 359 -30.22 -1.24 14.99
CA GLY A 359 -29.97 0.03 15.68
C GLY A 359 -30.22 1.25 14.79
N LEU A 360 -29.78 1.20 13.52
CA LEU A 360 -30.04 2.27 12.55
C LEU A 360 -31.52 2.41 12.20
N TYR A 361 -32.28 1.31 12.08
CA TYR A 361 -33.72 1.33 11.82
C TYR A 361 -34.53 1.90 13.00
N ASN A 362 -34.05 1.71 14.22
CA ASN A 362 -34.70 2.24 15.42
C ASN A 362 -34.53 3.76 15.59
N ILE A 363 -33.57 4.38 14.89
CA ILE A 363 -33.45 5.84 14.88
C ILE A 363 -34.53 6.43 13.98
N GLN A 364 -35.40 7.26 14.58
CA GLN A 364 -36.34 8.11 13.87
C GLN A 364 -35.65 9.44 13.52
N PRO A 365 -35.51 9.81 12.23
CA PRO A 365 -34.92 11.07 11.86
C PRO A 365 -35.86 12.23 12.22
N GLU A 366 -35.36 13.20 12.99
CA GLU A 366 -36.10 14.42 13.31
C GLU A 366 -36.24 15.35 12.09
N PHE A 367 -35.24 15.32 11.20
CA PHE A 367 -35.21 16.11 9.97
C PHE A 367 -35.01 15.21 8.74
N GLU A 368 -35.58 15.61 7.60
CA GLU A 368 -35.40 14.91 6.31
C GLU A 368 -33.92 14.70 5.96
N ASN A 369 -33.09 15.68 6.30
CA ASN A 369 -31.64 15.69 6.10
C ASN A 369 -30.92 14.59 6.89
N ASP A 370 -31.45 14.22 8.06
CA ASP A 370 -30.93 13.13 8.88
C ASP A 370 -31.34 11.78 8.29
N GLY A 371 -32.52 11.72 7.66
CA GLY A 371 -33.00 10.57 6.87
C GLY A 371 -32.03 10.18 5.76
N PHE A 372 -31.57 11.13 4.93
CA PHE A 372 -30.60 10.86 3.86
C PHE A 372 -29.32 10.21 4.38
N LEU A 373 -28.84 10.67 5.54
CA LEU A 373 -27.63 10.17 6.17
C LEU A 373 -27.83 8.75 6.71
N LEU A 374 -28.94 8.50 7.41
CA LEU A 374 -29.27 7.18 7.96
C LEU A 374 -29.46 6.16 6.84
N ASP A 375 -30.18 6.52 5.79
CA ASP A 375 -30.42 5.64 4.63
C ASP A 375 -29.13 5.36 3.86
N TRP A 376 -28.21 6.32 3.77
CA TRP A 376 -26.89 6.05 3.21
C TRP A 376 -26.07 5.07 4.06
N LEU A 377 -26.12 5.17 5.39
CA LEU A 377 -25.42 4.22 6.27
C LEU A 377 -26.02 2.81 6.15
N ARG A 378 -27.35 2.69 6.06
CA ARG A 378 -28.07 1.43 5.80
C ARG A 378 -27.71 0.85 4.43
N TYR A 379 -27.75 1.66 3.36
CA TYR A 379 -27.32 1.29 2.01
C TYR A 379 -25.89 0.74 1.96
N ASN A 380 -24.98 1.29 2.77
CA ASN A 380 -23.61 0.78 2.84
C ASN A 380 -23.53 -0.63 3.44
N LEU A 381 -24.40 -0.97 4.38
CA LEU A 381 -24.42 -2.27 5.06
C LEU A 381 -25.24 -3.32 4.29
N GLU A 382 -26.38 -2.94 3.72
CA GLU A 382 -27.32 -3.85 3.05
C GLU A 382 -26.96 -4.09 1.58
N GLU A 383 -26.93 -3.02 0.81
CA GLU A 383 -26.77 -3.09 -0.64
C GLU A 383 -25.30 -3.23 -1.04
N ARG A 384 -24.42 -2.43 -0.43
CA ARG A 384 -22.98 -2.50 -0.69
C ARG A 384 -22.30 -3.63 0.06
N LYS A 385 -22.97 -4.21 1.06
CA LYS A 385 -22.43 -5.29 1.92
C LYS A 385 -21.06 -4.93 2.50
N ASN A 386 -20.85 -3.66 2.83
CA ASN A 386 -19.63 -3.22 3.50
C ASN A 386 -19.59 -3.77 4.92
N ALA A 387 -18.39 -4.01 5.45
CA ALA A 387 -18.21 -4.33 6.86
C ALA A 387 -18.56 -3.13 7.75
N VAL A 388 -19.08 -3.39 8.97
CA VAL A 388 -19.37 -2.36 9.98
C VAL A 388 -18.23 -1.35 10.14
N SER A 389 -16.97 -1.80 10.18
CA SER A 389 -15.81 -0.92 10.31
C SER A 389 -15.66 0.08 9.17
N THR A 390 -16.05 -0.30 7.95
CA THR A 390 -16.00 0.58 6.77
C THR A 390 -17.09 1.65 6.88
N THR A 391 -18.32 1.23 7.22
CA THR A 391 -19.45 2.14 7.44
C THR A 391 -19.18 3.10 8.61
N ARG A 392 -18.57 2.62 9.70
CA ARG A 392 -18.10 3.46 10.82
C ARG A 392 -17.14 4.55 10.35
N ASN A 393 -16.19 4.23 9.47
CA ASN A 393 -15.26 5.23 8.96
C ASN A 393 -15.95 6.28 8.08
N TYR A 394 -16.94 5.89 7.27
CA TYR A 394 -17.78 6.83 6.54
C TYR A 394 -18.60 7.72 7.49
N LYS A 395 -19.21 7.12 8.52
CA LYS A 395 -19.90 7.82 9.61
C LYS A 395 -19.01 8.89 10.24
N SER A 396 -17.81 8.52 10.68
CA SER A 396 -16.85 9.45 11.29
C SER A 396 -16.35 10.56 10.37
N ALA A 397 -16.48 10.39 9.05
CA ALA A 397 -16.01 11.39 8.07
C ALA A 397 -17.10 12.39 7.66
N VAL A 398 -18.38 12.00 7.70
CA VAL A 398 -19.49 12.74 7.10
C VAL A 398 -20.45 13.32 8.15
N VAL A 399 -20.79 12.55 9.20
CA VAL A 399 -21.93 12.85 10.07
C VAL A 399 -21.86 14.22 10.75
N LYS A 400 -20.73 14.54 11.39
CA LYS A 400 -20.62 15.76 12.19
C LYS A 400 -20.81 17.00 11.32
N GLU A 401 -20.12 17.05 10.19
CA GLU A 401 -20.16 18.21 9.29
C GLU A 401 -21.46 18.29 8.50
N TRP A 402 -22.07 17.16 8.15
CA TRP A 402 -23.39 17.13 7.51
C TRP A 402 -24.47 17.68 8.44
N ILE A 403 -24.55 17.19 9.69
CA ILE A 403 -25.52 17.67 10.68
C ILE A 403 -25.31 19.15 10.99
N SER A 404 -24.06 19.59 11.11
CA SER A 404 -23.75 21.00 11.37
C SER A 404 -24.20 21.93 10.22
N PHE A 405 -24.13 21.45 8.98
CA PHE A 405 -24.56 22.22 7.81
C PHE A 405 -26.08 22.19 7.62
N SER A 406 -26.70 21.02 7.76
CA SER A 406 -28.14 20.83 7.63
C SER A 406 -28.95 21.49 8.76
N LYS A 407 -28.27 22.07 9.77
CA LYS A 407 -28.84 22.93 10.81
C LYS A 407 -29.15 24.35 10.32
N LYS A 408 -28.39 24.88 9.36
CA LYS A 408 -28.38 26.33 9.07
C LYS A 408 -29.37 26.79 7.99
N LYS A 409 -30.10 25.91 7.31
CA LYS A 409 -30.99 26.29 6.22
C LYS A 409 -32.16 25.33 6.03
N SER A 410 -33.35 25.89 5.94
CA SER A 410 -34.57 25.28 5.40
C SER A 410 -34.62 25.35 3.86
N ASP A 411 -33.49 25.67 3.22
CA ASP A 411 -33.42 25.88 1.77
C ASP A 411 -33.36 24.52 1.05
N PRO A 412 -33.94 24.41 -0.16
CA PRO A 412 -33.73 23.27 -1.04
C PRO A 412 -32.24 23.04 -1.28
N PHE A 413 -31.84 21.77 -1.43
CA PHE A 413 -30.48 21.38 -1.81
C PHE A 413 -30.20 21.70 -3.28
N ASP A 414 -30.23 22.99 -3.62
CA ASP A 414 -29.85 23.45 -4.94
C ASP A 414 -28.34 23.34 -5.17
N GLN A 415 -27.95 23.42 -6.44
CA GLN A 415 -26.56 23.24 -6.84
C GLN A 415 -25.66 24.25 -6.13
N SER A 416 -26.07 25.52 -6.05
CA SER A 416 -25.28 26.61 -5.44
C SER A 416 -25.02 26.38 -3.95
N THR A 417 -26.03 25.94 -3.21
CA THR A 417 -25.94 25.71 -1.76
C THR A 417 -25.07 24.51 -1.44
N LEU A 418 -25.21 23.41 -2.19
CA LEU A 418 -24.33 22.24 -2.05
C LEU A 418 -22.89 22.54 -2.47
N GLU A 419 -22.70 23.28 -3.55
CA GLU A 419 -21.37 23.72 -4.03
C GLU A 419 -20.67 24.55 -2.96
N LYS A 420 -21.38 25.52 -2.37
CA LYS A 420 -20.87 26.34 -1.27
C LYS A 420 -20.51 25.49 -0.05
N PHE A 421 -21.38 24.54 0.33
CA PHE A 421 -21.12 23.63 1.45
C PHE A 421 -19.85 22.79 1.26
N TYR A 422 -19.72 22.14 0.12
CA TYR A 422 -18.54 21.33 -0.16
C TYR A 422 -17.29 22.21 -0.23
N ASN A 423 -17.39 23.42 -0.77
CA ASN A 423 -16.28 24.36 -0.76
C ASN A 423 -15.92 24.83 0.66
N ASP A 424 -16.90 25.05 1.53
CA ASP A 424 -16.66 25.39 2.94
C ASP A 424 -16.07 24.20 3.72
N ILE A 425 -16.40 22.95 3.39
CA ILE A 425 -15.70 21.81 3.99
C ILE A 425 -14.28 21.72 3.44
N PHE A 426 -14.10 21.77 2.12
CA PHE A 426 -12.86 21.38 1.45
C PHE A 426 -11.82 22.50 1.35
N PHE A 427 -12.25 23.76 1.32
CA PHE A 427 -11.42 24.93 0.99
C PHE A 427 -11.49 26.07 2.02
N TYR A 428 -12.22 25.94 3.14
CA TYR A 428 -12.22 26.96 4.19
C TYR A 428 -10.82 27.11 4.81
N ASN A 429 -10.28 28.33 4.71
CA ASN A 429 -8.90 28.79 4.90
C ASN A 429 -7.94 28.64 3.70
N ALA A 430 -8.16 29.43 2.65
CA ALA A 430 -7.17 29.67 1.58
C ALA A 430 -5.82 30.22 2.11
N ASN A 431 -5.80 30.87 3.29
CA ASN A 431 -4.58 31.46 3.89
C ASN A 431 -3.90 30.60 4.98
N LYS A 432 -4.42 29.41 5.30
CA LYS A 432 -3.73 28.42 6.15
C LYS A 432 -3.84 27.07 5.45
N ILE A 433 -2.73 26.53 4.96
CA ILE A 433 -2.63 25.24 4.25
C ILE A 433 -3.15 24.10 5.15
N LEU A 434 -4.47 23.88 5.16
CA LEU A 434 -5.14 22.80 5.86
C LEU A 434 -6.16 22.17 4.91
N LYS A 435 -5.65 21.56 3.83
CA LYS A 435 -6.45 20.72 2.95
C LYS A 435 -7.08 19.58 3.74
N VAL A 436 -8.39 19.40 3.61
CA VAL A 436 -9.13 18.27 4.19
C VAL A 436 -8.52 16.93 3.76
N LYS A 437 -8.50 15.94 4.66
CA LYS A 437 -7.99 14.59 4.35
C LYS A 437 -8.70 14.02 3.11
N PRO A 438 -7.97 13.49 2.10
CA PRO A 438 -8.57 12.91 0.88
C PRO A 438 -9.65 11.86 1.13
N TYR A 439 -9.53 11.10 2.22
CA TYR A 439 -10.56 10.14 2.62
C TYR A 439 -11.92 10.79 2.91
N LYS A 440 -11.92 11.94 3.60
CA LYS A 440 -13.15 12.65 3.95
C LYS A 440 -13.82 13.25 2.71
N GLN A 441 -13.05 13.84 1.80
CA GLN A 441 -13.57 14.31 0.51
C GLN A 441 -14.19 13.16 -0.30
N ARG A 442 -13.54 11.99 -0.34
CA ARG A 442 -14.08 10.79 -1.00
C ARG A 442 -15.36 10.28 -0.32
N ALA A 443 -15.43 10.28 1.01
CA ALA A 443 -16.63 9.86 1.74
C ALA A 443 -17.82 10.78 1.41
N PHE A 444 -17.61 12.10 1.41
CA PHE A 444 -18.62 13.07 0.98
C PHE A 444 -19.02 12.90 -0.48
N TYR A 445 -18.09 12.61 -1.39
CA TYR A 445 -18.42 12.31 -2.79
C TYR A 445 -19.32 11.07 -2.92
N LEU A 446 -19.03 10.01 -2.18
CA LEU A 446 -19.84 8.79 -2.20
C LEU A 446 -21.24 9.01 -1.60
N PHE A 447 -21.32 9.81 -0.55
CA PHE A 447 -22.60 10.23 0.03
C PHE A 447 -23.41 11.08 -0.94
N HIS A 448 -22.79 12.11 -1.54
CA HIS A 448 -23.45 12.96 -2.52
C HIS A 448 -23.92 12.17 -3.76
N ARG A 449 -23.10 11.24 -4.27
CA ARG A 449 -23.50 10.35 -5.37
C ARG A 449 -24.69 9.47 -5.01
N TYR A 450 -24.80 9.03 -3.77
CA TYR A 450 -25.97 8.31 -3.30
C TYR A 450 -27.20 9.24 -3.30
N CYS A 451 -27.09 10.45 -2.73
CA CYS A 451 -28.21 11.39 -2.71
C CYS A 451 -28.66 11.85 -4.11
N LEU A 452 -27.72 11.99 -5.05
CA LEU A 452 -28.02 12.29 -6.45
C LEU A 452 -28.85 11.18 -7.11
N ILE A 453 -28.49 9.92 -6.87
CA ILE A 453 -29.16 8.77 -7.48
C ILE A 453 -30.51 8.49 -6.80
N THR A 454 -30.59 8.62 -5.47
CA THR A 454 -31.75 8.20 -4.68
C THR A 454 -32.77 9.31 -4.45
N TYR A 455 -32.31 10.55 -4.24
CA TYR A 455 -33.17 11.70 -3.90
C TYR A 455 -33.10 12.83 -4.93
N GLY A 456 -32.40 12.64 -6.06
CA GLY A 456 -32.37 13.61 -7.15
C GLY A 456 -31.57 14.89 -6.86
N PHE A 457 -30.56 14.84 -5.99
CA PHE A 457 -29.68 16.00 -5.75
C PHE A 457 -29.02 16.47 -7.05
N PRO A 458 -28.78 17.79 -7.22
CA PRO A 458 -28.11 18.33 -8.40
C PRO A 458 -26.63 17.94 -8.46
N GLU A 459 -26.07 17.92 -9.67
CA GLU A 459 -24.63 17.74 -9.88
C GLU A 459 -23.83 18.94 -9.36
N VAL A 460 -22.65 18.68 -8.78
CA VAL A 460 -21.75 19.70 -8.19
C VAL A 460 -20.32 19.53 -8.70
N ASN A 461 -19.62 20.64 -8.90
CA ASN A 461 -18.27 20.69 -9.46
C ASN A 461 -17.16 20.61 -8.40
N SER A 462 -17.52 20.75 -7.12
CA SER A 462 -16.61 20.78 -5.97
C SER A 462 -15.75 19.52 -5.83
N PHE A 463 -16.15 18.45 -6.51
CA PHE A 463 -15.48 17.15 -6.54
C PHE A 463 -14.52 16.95 -7.73
N GLU A 464 -14.44 17.87 -8.70
CA GLU A 464 -13.59 17.70 -9.90
C GLU A 464 -12.11 17.52 -9.55
N ASN A 465 -11.65 18.19 -8.50
CA ASN A 465 -10.28 18.12 -7.99
C ASN A 465 -9.93 16.80 -7.27
N LEU A 466 -10.91 15.92 -6.97
CA LEU A 466 -10.65 14.58 -6.41
C LEU A 466 -9.77 13.71 -7.33
N LYS A 467 -9.70 14.06 -8.62
CA LYS A 467 -8.84 13.38 -9.60
C LYS A 467 -7.35 13.66 -9.38
N LEU A 468 -7.00 14.74 -8.67
CA LEU A 468 -5.61 15.03 -8.31
C LEU A 468 -5.20 14.11 -7.16
N LYS A 469 -4.55 13.00 -7.51
CA LYS A 469 -3.99 12.05 -6.56
C LYS A 469 -2.95 12.76 -5.69
N GLU A 470 -3.35 13.23 -4.51
CA GLU A 470 -2.40 13.86 -3.59
C GLU A 470 -1.29 12.86 -3.23
N LYS A 471 -0.06 13.37 -3.22
CA LYS A 471 1.13 12.62 -2.83
C LYS A 471 0.94 12.12 -1.40
N THR A 472 0.77 10.81 -1.22
CA THR A 472 0.61 10.20 0.11
C THR A 472 1.84 10.54 0.96
N TYR A 473 1.65 11.02 2.19
CA TYR A 473 2.77 11.31 3.10
C TYR A 473 2.97 10.15 4.07
N VAL A 474 4.08 9.44 3.92
CA VAL A 474 4.46 8.26 4.69
C VAL A 474 5.33 8.67 5.87
N ARG A 475 4.86 8.35 7.08
CA ARG A 475 5.60 8.50 8.34
C ARG A 475 6.21 7.17 8.74
N ALA A 476 7.13 6.67 7.93
CA ALA A 476 7.86 5.44 8.25
C ALA A 476 8.78 5.71 9.46
N GLY A 477 8.77 4.78 10.42
CA GLY A 477 9.69 4.75 11.56
C GLY A 477 10.26 3.34 11.72
N PHE A 478 11.28 3.20 12.55
CA PHE A 478 11.86 1.92 12.91
C PHE A 478 12.29 1.98 14.38
N ILE A 479 12.02 0.92 15.14
CA ILE A 479 12.44 0.81 16.53
C ILE A 479 13.68 -0.10 16.59
N SER A 480 14.82 0.48 16.97
CA SER A 480 16.03 -0.31 17.14
C SER A 480 15.91 -1.25 18.35
N ASN A 481 16.66 -2.36 18.31
CA ASN A 481 16.69 -3.36 19.39
C ASN A 481 17.08 -2.72 20.73
N GLN A 482 17.94 -1.69 20.71
CA GLN A 482 18.31 -0.94 21.90
C GLN A 482 17.13 -0.14 22.48
N VAL A 483 16.40 0.62 21.65
CA VAL A 483 15.21 1.37 22.10
C VAL A 483 14.17 0.43 22.67
N PHE A 484 13.95 -0.71 22.01
CA PHE A 484 13.03 -1.74 22.47
C PHE A 484 13.46 -2.36 23.82
N ASN A 485 14.74 -2.69 24.00
CA ASN A 485 15.23 -3.20 25.29
C ASN A 485 15.13 -2.15 26.39
N GLN A 486 15.39 -0.87 26.10
CA GLN A 486 15.20 0.22 27.07
C GLN A 486 13.73 0.36 27.48
N PHE A 487 12.80 0.23 26.52
CA PHE A 487 11.37 0.16 26.80
C PHE A 487 11.05 -1.01 27.73
N LEU A 488 11.46 -2.22 27.37
CA LEU A 488 11.18 -3.41 28.17
C LEU A 488 11.77 -3.31 29.57
N ASN A 489 12.97 -2.78 29.75
CA ASN A 489 13.60 -2.62 31.06
C ASN A 489 12.89 -1.57 31.92
N LYS A 490 12.49 -0.43 31.34
CA LYS A 490 11.69 0.58 32.05
C LYS A 490 10.32 0.01 32.45
N TYR A 491 9.68 -0.75 31.56
CA TYR A 491 8.40 -1.37 31.87
C TYR A 491 8.56 -2.48 32.92
N LYS A 492 9.59 -3.32 32.84
CA LYS A 492 9.94 -4.34 33.86
C LYS A 492 10.21 -3.76 35.25
N SER A 493 10.69 -2.52 35.35
CA SER A 493 10.98 -1.85 36.64
C SER A 493 9.83 -1.00 37.18
N SER A 494 8.73 -0.79 36.43
CA SER A 494 7.57 -0.04 36.92
C SER A 494 6.90 -0.74 38.10
N LYS A 495 6.49 0.02 39.13
CA LYS A 495 5.85 -0.54 40.34
C LYS A 495 4.32 -0.65 40.25
N ASN A 496 3.71 -0.10 39.20
CA ASN A 496 2.27 0.19 39.19
C ASN A 496 1.37 -0.95 38.67
N ASP A 497 1.94 -1.99 38.05
CA ASP A 497 1.15 -3.04 37.39
C ASP A 497 1.19 -4.36 38.17
N LEU A 498 0.04 -5.03 38.25
CA LEU A 498 -0.08 -6.40 38.78
C LEU A 498 0.91 -7.34 38.05
N GLN A 499 1.60 -8.21 38.80
CA GLN A 499 2.68 -9.04 38.26
C GLN A 499 2.26 -9.87 37.04
N TYR A 500 1.05 -10.44 37.06
CA TYR A 500 0.51 -11.19 35.93
C TYR A 500 0.26 -10.31 34.70
N TYR A 501 -0.41 -9.16 34.88
CA TYR A 501 -0.68 -8.20 33.80
C TYR A 501 0.62 -7.73 33.14
N LYS A 502 1.62 -7.43 33.96
CA LYS A 502 2.95 -7.03 33.52
C LYS A 502 3.63 -8.10 32.67
N ARG A 503 3.60 -9.36 33.11
CA ARG A 503 4.14 -10.51 32.35
C ARG A 503 3.44 -10.65 31.01
N MET A 504 2.11 -10.60 30.99
CA MET A 504 1.30 -10.64 29.78
C MET A 504 1.69 -9.52 28.79
N MET A 505 1.79 -8.28 29.26
CA MET A 505 2.16 -7.14 28.42
C MET A 505 3.57 -7.27 27.85
N ILE A 506 4.55 -7.70 28.65
CA ILE A 506 5.91 -7.98 28.16
C ILE A 506 5.88 -9.05 27.07
N SER A 507 5.13 -10.14 27.27
CA SER A 507 4.97 -11.21 26.28
C SER A 507 4.40 -10.69 24.95
N ILE A 508 3.36 -9.84 25.01
CA ILE A 508 2.76 -9.20 23.83
C ILE A 508 3.81 -8.36 23.10
N PHE A 509 4.55 -7.50 23.80
CA PHE A 509 5.54 -6.62 23.17
C PHE A 509 6.70 -7.40 22.53
N ILE A 510 7.18 -8.47 23.17
CA ILE A 510 8.22 -9.34 22.61
C ILE A 510 7.72 -9.97 21.31
N ILE A 511 6.52 -10.56 21.30
CA ILE A 511 5.96 -11.19 20.10
C ILE A 511 5.79 -10.17 18.99
N LEU A 512 5.17 -9.01 19.28
CA LEU A 512 5.02 -7.94 18.29
C LEU A 512 6.36 -7.59 17.66
N TYR A 513 7.36 -7.24 18.48
CA TYR A 513 8.67 -6.80 18.00
C TYR A 513 9.44 -7.85 17.19
N ARG A 514 9.33 -9.14 17.54
CA ARG A 514 10.08 -10.21 16.88
C ARG A 514 9.42 -10.69 15.59
N THR A 515 8.10 -10.59 15.51
CA THR A 515 7.31 -11.18 14.42
C THR A 515 6.74 -10.14 13.45
N GLY A 516 6.66 -8.86 13.84
CA GLY A 516 5.97 -7.82 13.08
C GLY A 516 4.48 -8.10 12.90
N LEU A 517 3.88 -8.95 13.76
CA LEU A 517 2.45 -9.24 13.73
C LEU A 517 1.64 -7.98 14.03
N ARG A 518 0.46 -7.85 13.42
CA ARG A 518 -0.46 -6.77 13.80
C ARG A 518 -0.93 -7.01 15.23
N VAL A 519 -1.10 -5.93 15.97
CA VAL A 519 -1.59 -5.96 17.36
C VAL A 519 -2.89 -6.76 17.47
N GLY A 520 -3.86 -6.50 16.61
CA GLY A 520 -5.11 -7.27 16.58
C GLY A 520 -4.95 -8.75 16.22
N GLU A 521 -3.89 -9.13 15.49
CA GLU A 521 -3.57 -10.56 15.25
C GLU A 521 -3.04 -11.21 16.52
N VAL A 522 -2.15 -10.54 17.27
CA VAL A 522 -1.60 -11.07 18.54
C VAL A 522 -2.67 -11.20 19.61
N LEU A 523 -3.51 -10.18 19.77
CA LEU A 523 -4.51 -10.13 20.85
C LEU A 523 -5.63 -11.17 20.70
N LYS A 524 -5.84 -11.71 19.51
CA LYS A 524 -6.83 -12.77 19.26
C LYS A 524 -6.26 -14.19 19.28
N ILE A 525 -4.95 -14.39 19.48
CA ILE A 525 -4.34 -15.73 19.54
C ILE A 525 -4.97 -16.53 20.68
N LYS A 526 -5.38 -17.77 20.43
CA LYS A 526 -5.82 -18.72 21.46
C LYS A 526 -4.69 -19.63 21.87
N LEU A 527 -4.78 -20.24 23.05
CA LEU A 527 -3.74 -21.15 23.54
C LEU A 527 -3.53 -22.37 22.63
N LYS A 528 -4.60 -22.89 21.99
CA LYS A 528 -4.53 -23.96 20.99
C LYS A 528 -3.75 -23.58 19.72
N ASP A 529 -3.59 -22.29 19.46
CA ASP A 529 -2.88 -21.78 18.29
C ASP A 529 -1.36 -21.67 18.58
N ILE A 530 -0.92 -22.06 19.78
CA ILE A 530 0.47 -22.04 20.23
C ILE A 530 0.92 -23.48 20.46
N GLU A 531 2.00 -23.85 19.79
CA GLU A 531 2.67 -25.12 19.98
C GLU A 531 3.90 -24.94 20.86
N ILE A 532 3.97 -25.67 21.98
CA ILE A 532 5.09 -25.60 22.93
C ILE A 532 6.17 -26.63 22.60
N SER A 533 6.60 -26.68 21.34
CA SER A 533 7.78 -27.44 20.88
C SER A 533 9.06 -26.61 20.99
N ASP A 534 10.19 -27.17 20.55
CA ASP A 534 11.46 -26.45 20.47
C ASP A 534 11.44 -25.33 19.43
N GLU A 535 10.71 -25.53 18.34
CA GLU A 535 10.47 -24.54 17.29
C GLU A 535 9.46 -23.45 17.71
N PHE A 536 8.61 -23.78 18.68
CA PHE A 536 7.65 -22.88 19.33
C PHE A 536 6.75 -22.14 18.33
N TRP A 537 5.85 -22.88 17.67
CA TRP A 537 5.04 -22.34 16.56
C TRP A 537 3.83 -21.53 17.04
N ILE A 538 3.51 -20.48 16.29
CA ILE A 538 2.25 -19.73 16.41
C ILE A 538 1.48 -19.79 15.11
N ASP A 539 0.23 -20.24 15.19
CA ASP A 539 -0.74 -20.22 14.10
C ASP A 539 -1.58 -18.93 14.12
N ILE A 540 -1.52 -18.16 13.03
CA ILE A 540 -2.36 -16.96 12.87
C ILE A 540 -3.62 -17.34 12.13
N ARG A 541 -4.73 -17.45 12.87
CA ARG A 541 -6.04 -17.85 12.36
C ARG A 541 -7.07 -16.73 12.47
N GLU A 542 -8.14 -16.87 11.70
CA GLU A 542 -9.37 -16.09 11.90
C GLU A 542 -10.17 -16.66 13.06
N ASN A 543 -10.84 -15.79 13.81
CA ASN A 543 -11.77 -16.22 14.84
C ASN A 543 -12.84 -15.14 15.09
N ASN A 544 -13.77 -15.43 16.00
CA ASN A 544 -14.84 -14.53 16.40
C ASN A 544 -14.38 -13.16 16.94
N LYS A 545 -13.10 -12.99 17.25
CA LYS A 545 -12.51 -11.72 17.70
C LYS A 545 -11.80 -10.93 16.58
N GLY A 546 -11.75 -11.45 15.34
CA GLY A 546 -11.29 -10.68 14.18
C GLY A 546 -11.00 -11.50 12.92
N ASP A 547 -11.36 -10.94 11.76
CA ASP A 547 -11.10 -11.52 10.45
C ASP A 547 -9.71 -11.13 9.94
N ASN A 548 -9.15 -11.95 9.06
CA ASN A 548 -8.04 -11.53 8.25
C ASN A 548 -8.55 -11.19 6.83
N LYS A 549 -7.88 -10.27 6.12
CA LYS A 549 -8.43 -9.71 4.87
C LYS A 549 -8.38 -10.65 3.66
N THR A 550 -7.57 -11.71 3.69
CA THR A 550 -7.29 -12.60 2.53
C THR A 550 -6.81 -13.98 2.99
N TYR A 551 -7.00 -15.04 2.19
CA TYR A 551 -6.47 -16.38 2.50
C TYR A 551 -4.94 -16.41 2.79
N SER A 552 -4.17 -15.53 2.13
CA SER A 552 -2.73 -15.34 2.36
C SER A 552 -2.34 -14.81 3.74
N SER A 553 -3.32 -14.47 4.58
CA SER A 553 -3.11 -14.00 5.95
C SER A 553 -2.97 -15.12 6.97
N LEU A 554 -3.47 -16.32 6.64
CA LEU A 554 -3.28 -17.53 7.43
C LEU A 554 -1.83 -17.95 7.30
N ARG A 555 -1.11 -17.99 8.41
CA ARG A 555 0.32 -18.26 8.43
C ARG A 555 0.74 -18.87 9.75
N ARG A 556 1.78 -19.69 9.68
CA ARG A 556 2.42 -20.33 10.83
C ARG A 556 3.83 -19.77 10.98
N ILE A 557 4.17 -19.32 12.19
CA ILE A 557 5.42 -18.58 12.46
C ILE A 557 6.26 -19.38 13.47
N PRO A 558 7.53 -19.71 13.16
CA PRO A 558 8.42 -20.40 14.10
C PRO A 558 8.98 -19.39 15.08
N LEU A 559 8.30 -19.19 16.21
CA LEU A 559 8.68 -18.14 17.15
C LEU A 559 10.03 -18.45 17.83
N GLY A 560 10.36 -19.73 18.02
CA GLY A 560 11.60 -20.16 18.67
C GLY A 560 12.86 -19.65 17.97
N ILE A 561 12.84 -19.56 16.64
CA ILE A 561 13.97 -19.06 15.83
C ILE A 561 14.10 -17.53 15.90
N LEU A 562 12.98 -16.83 16.12
CA LEU A 562 12.93 -15.37 16.12
C LEU A 562 13.29 -14.76 17.49
N LEU A 563 13.13 -15.53 18.57
CA LEU A 563 13.35 -15.07 19.94
C LEU A 563 14.81 -15.21 20.39
N LYS A 564 15.25 -14.31 21.28
CA LYS A 564 16.45 -14.57 22.08
C LYS A 564 16.17 -15.70 23.09
N LYS A 565 17.22 -16.41 23.52
CA LYS A 565 17.12 -17.49 24.52
C LYS A 565 16.34 -17.08 25.78
N GLU A 566 16.66 -15.90 26.33
CA GLU A 566 15.98 -15.36 27.52
C GLU A 566 14.50 -15.00 27.26
N GLU A 567 14.18 -14.51 26.06
CA GLU A 567 12.81 -14.17 25.65
C GLU A 567 11.96 -15.44 25.48
N LEU A 568 12.54 -16.50 24.92
CA LEU A 568 11.91 -17.81 24.79
C LEU A 568 11.59 -18.44 26.15
N ILE A 569 12.55 -18.42 27.08
CA ILE A 569 12.33 -18.90 28.46
C ILE A 569 11.21 -18.09 29.12
N PHE A 570 11.23 -16.77 28.98
CA PHE A 570 10.20 -15.89 29.55
C PHE A 570 8.80 -16.20 29.00
N LEU A 571 8.68 -16.38 27.68
CA LEU A 571 7.40 -16.69 27.04
C LEU A 571 6.89 -18.08 27.41
N ARG A 572 7.75 -19.11 27.41
CA ARG A 572 7.40 -20.47 27.86
C ARG A 572 6.84 -20.44 29.28
N ASN A 573 7.53 -19.75 30.19
CA ASN A 573 7.07 -19.61 31.58
C ASN A 573 5.72 -18.87 31.68
N TYR A 574 5.50 -17.85 30.85
CA TYR A 574 4.22 -17.14 30.81
C TYR A 574 3.07 -18.06 30.37
N PHE A 575 3.23 -18.81 29.28
CA PHE A 575 2.16 -19.69 28.79
C PHE A 575 1.92 -20.90 29.69
N GLN A 576 2.97 -21.48 30.27
CA GLN A 576 2.83 -22.53 31.29
C GLN A 576 2.02 -22.01 32.49
N PHE A 577 2.37 -20.83 33.01
CA PHE A 577 1.61 -20.20 34.09
C PHE A 577 0.15 -19.94 33.68
N LYS A 578 -0.09 -19.45 32.46
CA LYS A 578 -1.44 -19.20 31.92
C LYS A 578 -2.28 -20.48 31.89
N LEU A 579 -1.70 -21.60 31.46
CA LEU A 579 -2.38 -22.91 31.40
C LEU A 579 -2.73 -23.48 32.79
N MET A 580 -1.99 -23.09 33.84
CA MET A 580 -2.26 -23.51 35.21
C MET A 580 -3.37 -22.71 35.91
N LEU A 581 -3.86 -21.61 35.30
CA LEU A 581 -4.92 -20.80 35.91
C LEU A 581 -6.28 -21.50 35.84
N GLU A 582 -7.05 -21.38 36.93
CA GLU A 582 -8.43 -21.85 36.98
C GLU A 582 -9.28 -21.22 35.86
N LYS A 583 -10.15 -22.02 35.24
CA LYS A 583 -11.04 -21.64 34.12
C LYS A 583 -10.36 -21.40 32.76
N ILE A 584 -9.06 -21.64 32.63
CA ILE A 584 -8.37 -21.61 31.33
C ILE A 584 -8.53 -22.93 30.59
N THR A 585 -8.80 -22.84 29.28
CA THR A 585 -8.81 -23.99 28.36
C THR A 585 -7.94 -23.67 27.15
N ASN A 586 -7.66 -24.67 26.31
CA ASN A 586 -6.95 -24.45 25.04
C ASN A 586 -7.69 -23.48 24.10
N TYR A 587 -8.99 -23.26 24.28
CA TYR A 587 -9.77 -22.30 23.47
C TYR A 587 -9.77 -20.87 24.03
N SER A 588 -9.21 -20.67 25.23
CA SER A 588 -9.07 -19.36 25.84
C SER A 588 -8.03 -18.51 25.11
N LEU A 589 -8.16 -17.19 25.22
CA LEU A 589 -7.19 -16.27 24.66
C LEU A 589 -5.84 -16.41 25.38
N ALA A 590 -4.78 -16.42 24.58
CA ALA A 590 -3.41 -16.48 25.06
C ALA A 590 -3.02 -15.22 25.86
N PHE A 591 -3.68 -14.09 25.56
CA PHE A 591 -3.52 -12.81 26.24
C PHE A 591 -4.88 -12.29 26.71
N SER A 592 -5.16 -12.51 27.99
CA SER A 592 -6.39 -12.07 28.65
C SER A 592 -6.17 -11.90 30.15
N LEU A 593 -7.03 -11.09 30.79
CA LEU A 593 -7.00 -10.92 32.24
C LEU A 593 -7.33 -12.24 32.95
N LYS A 594 -6.90 -12.38 34.22
CA LYS A 594 -7.02 -13.63 34.99
C LYS A 594 -8.48 -14.10 35.09
N PHE A 595 -9.41 -13.17 35.31
CA PHE A 595 -10.81 -13.47 35.57
C PHE A 595 -11.69 -13.45 34.32
N THR A 596 -11.18 -12.94 33.20
CA THR A 596 -11.93 -12.83 31.93
C THR A 596 -11.17 -13.47 30.78
N PRO A 597 -11.10 -14.81 30.75
CA PRO A 597 -10.12 -15.53 29.92
C PRO A 597 -10.39 -15.49 28.40
N ASN A 598 -11.60 -15.07 28.01
CA ASN A 598 -12.07 -15.00 26.63
C ASN A 598 -12.26 -13.55 26.14
N GLU A 599 -12.00 -12.56 26.98
CA GLU A 599 -12.05 -11.13 26.62
C GLU A 599 -10.70 -10.68 26.07
N SER A 600 -10.74 -10.04 24.90
CA SER A 600 -9.54 -9.49 24.27
C SER A 600 -9.17 -8.18 24.93
N LEU A 601 -7.87 -7.92 25.08
CA LEU A 601 -7.40 -6.60 25.46
C LEU A 601 -7.75 -5.58 24.37
N SER A 602 -7.97 -4.34 24.79
CA SER A 602 -8.13 -3.21 23.86
C SER A 602 -6.81 -2.92 23.15
N GLN A 603 -6.81 -2.96 21.81
CA GLN A 603 -5.65 -2.59 20.98
C GLN A 603 -5.18 -1.15 21.27
N ALA A 604 -6.11 -0.24 21.58
CA ALA A 604 -5.79 1.14 21.94
C ALA A 604 -4.99 1.22 23.25
N SER A 605 -5.37 0.41 24.24
CA SER A 605 -4.68 0.32 25.53
C SER A 605 -3.27 -0.25 25.41
N VAL A 606 -3.09 -1.32 24.63
CA VAL A 606 -1.75 -1.87 24.38
C VAL A 606 -0.88 -0.86 23.63
N SER A 607 -1.47 -0.15 22.65
CA SER A 607 -0.77 0.88 21.88
C SER A 607 -0.38 2.10 22.72
N SER A 608 -1.22 2.52 23.68
CA SER A 608 -0.96 3.72 24.48
C SER A 608 0.26 3.57 25.39
N ILE A 609 0.49 2.38 25.95
CA ILE A 609 1.64 2.07 26.82
C ILE A 609 2.95 2.32 26.09
N PHE A 610 3.12 1.74 24.89
CA PHE A 610 4.32 1.92 24.10
C PHE A 610 4.45 3.35 23.56
N ARG A 611 3.34 3.95 23.12
CA ARG A 611 3.31 5.35 22.66
C ARG A 611 3.76 6.32 23.74
N LYS A 612 3.31 6.14 24.98
CA LYS A 612 3.71 6.98 26.12
C LYS A 612 5.22 6.94 26.31
N PHE A 613 5.81 5.74 26.32
CA PHE A 613 7.26 5.58 26.40
C PHE A 613 8.00 6.30 25.26
N LEU A 614 7.53 6.12 24.03
CA LEU A 614 8.13 6.80 22.88
C LEU A 614 8.01 8.31 23.05
N SER A 615 6.83 8.85 23.29
CA SER A 615 6.61 10.30 23.41
C SER A 615 7.41 11.00 24.52
N GLU A 616 7.68 10.29 25.63
CA GLU A 616 8.44 10.81 26.77
C GLU A 616 9.94 10.93 26.45
N LYS A 617 10.49 10.01 25.66
CA LYS A 617 11.95 9.85 25.53
C LYS A 617 12.48 10.06 24.11
N TYR A 618 11.64 9.89 23.09
CA TYR A 618 12.03 9.90 21.69
C TYR A 618 10.99 10.59 20.81
N ALA A 619 11.41 11.41 19.86
CA ALA A 619 10.50 12.02 18.91
C ALA A 619 10.06 11.05 17.77
N LEU A 620 9.69 9.80 18.09
CA LEU A 620 9.29 8.77 17.11
C LEU A 620 7.79 8.89 16.75
N PRO A 621 7.31 8.38 15.58
CA PRO A 621 5.89 8.42 15.25
C PRO A 621 5.15 7.55 16.26
N ASN A 622 4.05 8.08 16.81
CA ASN A 622 3.25 7.44 17.85
C ASN A 622 2.42 6.27 17.31
N VAL A 623 3.02 5.21 16.76
CA VAL A 623 2.29 4.07 16.19
C VAL A 623 2.91 2.76 16.65
N LEU A 624 2.11 1.90 17.32
CA LEU A 624 2.53 0.58 17.78
C LEU A 624 2.87 -0.38 16.63
N HIS A 625 2.35 -0.14 15.41
CA HIS A 625 2.73 -0.84 14.17
C HIS A 625 4.20 -0.68 13.75
N LEU A 626 5.03 -0.07 14.59
CA LEU A 626 6.48 0.04 14.44
C LEU A 626 7.24 -1.05 15.23
N LEU A 627 6.55 -1.78 16.11
CA LEU A 627 6.95 -3.08 16.64
C LEU A 627 6.38 -4.14 15.70
#